data_AF-A0A7Z1QPY0-F1
#
_entry.id   AF-A0A7Z1QPY0-F1
#
_cell.length_a   1.000
_cell.length_b   1.000
_cell.length_c   1.000
_cell.angle_alpha   90.00
_cell.angle_beta   90.00
_cell.angle_gamma   90.00
#
_symmetry.space_group_name_H-M   'P 1'
#
loop_
_entity.id
_entity.type
_entity.pdbx_description
1 polymer ?
#
loop_
_entity_poly.entity_id
_entity_poly.type
_entity_poly.pdbx_seq_one_letter_code
_entity_poly.pdbx_strand_id
1 'polypeptide(L)'
;MDESRKQFLEWWRHPEQEELRKSCAEGWGEKIWSASRATIEIELPEKNDISDDDYPIPDLVDWGDGRNAGIQECAEAIRDAGIKVKG
;
A
#
# COMPACT_ATOMS: atom_id res chain seq x y z
N MET A 1 16.05 -1.09 -4.98
CA MET A 1 15.11 -2.23 -4.99
C MET A 1 13.78 -1.68 -4.56
N ASP A 2 12.76 -1.85 -5.39
CA ASP A 2 11.39 -1.41 -5.11
C ASP A 2 10.83 -2.09 -3.85
N GLU A 3 9.91 -1.43 -3.13
CA GLU A 3 9.40 -1.91 -1.85
C GLU A 3 8.65 -3.24 -2.01
N SER A 4 7.89 -3.38 -3.10
CA SER A 4 7.24 -4.63 -3.49
C SER A 4 8.25 -5.79 -3.61
N ARG A 5 9.40 -5.54 -4.24
CA ARG A 5 10.46 -6.56 -4.40
C ARG A 5 11.08 -6.95 -3.05
N LYS A 6 11.21 -6.02 -2.09
CA LYS A 6 11.70 -6.33 -0.74
C LYS A 6 10.72 -7.23 0.01
N GLN A 7 9.42 -6.90 -0.03
CA GLN A 7 8.37 -7.69 0.61
C GLN A 7 8.25 -9.09 0.00
N PHE A 8 8.40 -9.20 -1.34
CA PHE A 8 8.48 -10.50 -1.99
C PHE A 8 9.66 -11.32 -1.47
N LEU A 9 10.86 -10.74 -1.35
CA LEU A 9 12.03 -11.48 -0.86
C LEU A 9 11.88 -11.92 0.58
N GLU A 10 11.22 -11.12 1.42
CA GLU A 10 10.89 -11.50 2.78
C GLU A 10 9.97 -12.72 2.79
N TRP A 11 8.85 -12.64 2.06
CA TRP A 11 7.93 -13.77 1.88
C TRP A 11 8.62 -15.02 1.31
N TRP A 12 9.46 -14.86 0.29
CA TRP A 12 10.16 -15.95 -0.41
C TRP A 12 11.15 -16.70 0.48
N ARG A 13 11.72 -16.04 1.50
CA ARG A 13 12.68 -16.62 2.44
C ARG A 13 12.02 -17.48 3.52
N HIS A 14 10.69 -17.44 3.68
CA HIS A 14 10.01 -18.28 4.66
C HIS A 14 10.25 -19.78 4.40
N PRO A 15 10.32 -20.61 5.47
CA PRO A 15 10.54 -22.04 5.34
C PRO A 15 9.44 -22.75 4.53
N GLU A 16 8.21 -22.23 4.56
CA GLU A 16 7.09 -22.74 3.77
C GLU A 16 7.35 -22.75 2.25
N GLN A 17 8.23 -21.86 1.76
CA GLN A 17 8.59 -21.77 0.34
C GLN A 17 9.83 -22.57 -0.04
N GLU A 18 10.33 -23.44 0.85
CA GLU A 18 11.55 -24.22 0.62
C GLU A 18 11.48 -25.06 -0.66
N GLU A 19 10.36 -25.76 -0.91
CA GLU A 19 10.19 -26.59 -2.11
C GLU A 19 10.11 -25.76 -3.39
N LEU A 20 9.48 -24.58 -3.33
CA LEU A 20 9.45 -23.62 -4.43
C LEU A 20 10.85 -23.03 -4.72
N ARG A 21 11.66 -22.79 -3.68
CA ARG A 21 13.06 -22.35 -3.83
C ARG A 21 13.95 -23.41 -4.43
N LYS A 22 13.82 -24.67 -4.01
CA LYS A 22 14.60 -25.81 -4.53
C LYS A 22 14.31 -26.09 -6.02
N SER A 23 13.11 -25.76 -6.49
CA SER A 23 12.69 -25.97 -7.89
C SER A 23 13.09 -24.84 -8.85
N CYS A 24 13.92 -23.86 -8.41
CA CYS A 24 14.31 -22.70 -9.21
C CYS A 24 13.11 -21.88 -9.73
N ALA A 25 11.97 -21.93 -9.04
CA ALA A 25 10.70 -21.36 -9.49
C ALA A 25 10.49 -19.91 -9.03
N GLU A 26 11.54 -19.14 -8.68
CA GLU A 26 11.41 -17.77 -8.14
C GLU A 26 10.57 -16.87 -9.05
N GLY A 27 10.76 -16.94 -10.36
CA GLY A 27 9.98 -16.14 -11.31
C GLY A 27 8.48 -16.48 -11.33
N TRP A 28 8.11 -17.73 -11.04
CA TRP A 28 6.69 -18.11 -10.86
C TRP A 28 6.19 -17.71 -9.48
N GLY A 29 7.01 -17.83 -8.45
CA GLY A 29 6.72 -17.34 -7.10
C GLY A 29 6.39 -15.85 -7.10
N GLU A 30 7.19 -15.03 -7.80
CA GLU A 30 6.98 -13.59 -7.92
C GLU A 30 5.66 -13.25 -8.63
N LYS A 31 5.35 -13.95 -9.72
CA LYS A 31 4.08 -13.78 -10.44
C LYS A 31 2.86 -14.12 -9.57
N ILE A 32 2.89 -15.25 -8.87
CA ILE A 32 1.79 -15.71 -8.01
C ILE A 32 1.63 -14.75 -6.83
N TRP A 33 2.73 -14.37 -6.19
CA TRP A 33 2.73 -13.45 -5.06
C TRP A 33 2.19 -12.07 -5.46
N SER A 34 2.66 -11.51 -6.57
CA SER A 34 2.18 -10.22 -7.08
C SER A 34 0.69 -10.28 -7.43
N ALA A 35 0.24 -11.36 -8.11
CA ALA A 35 -1.17 -11.55 -8.44
C ALA A 35 -2.04 -11.64 -7.18
N SER A 36 -1.59 -12.37 -6.15
CA SER A 36 -2.29 -12.45 -4.86
C SER A 36 -2.52 -11.06 -4.25
N ARG A 37 -1.51 -10.20 -4.23
CA ARG A 37 -1.62 -8.86 -3.64
C ARG A 37 -2.49 -7.92 -4.46
N ALA A 38 -2.45 -8.00 -5.78
CA ALA A 38 -3.32 -7.24 -6.66
C ALA A 38 -4.82 -7.56 -6.49
N THR A 39 -5.16 -8.73 -5.92
CA THR A 39 -6.56 -9.09 -5.59
C THR A 39 -7.06 -8.49 -4.28
N ILE A 40 -6.17 -7.99 -3.43
CA ILE A 40 -6.56 -7.32 -2.19
C ILE A 40 -7.02 -5.90 -2.54
N GLU A 41 -8.25 -5.57 -2.15
CA GLU A 41 -8.83 -4.24 -2.31
C GLU A 41 -9.06 -3.62 -0.93
N ILE A 42 -8.46 -2.45 -0.71
CA ILE A 42 -8.62 -1.67 0.52
C ILE A 42 -9.42 -0.41 0.22
N GLU A 43 -10.51 -0.20 0.98
CA GLU A 43 -11.23 1.07 1.02
C GLU A 43 -10.50 2.03 1.96
N LEU A 44 -10.18 3.24 1.49
CA LEU A 44 -9.63 4.27 2.36
C LEU A 44 -10.73 4.99 3.13
N PRO A 45 -10.41 5.55 4.31
CA PRO A 45 -11.30 6.49 4.95
C PRO A 45 -11.51 7.72 4.05
N GLU A 46 -12.73 8.25 4.07
CA GLU A 46 -13.07 9.48 3.34
C GLU A 46 -12.17 10.64 3.80
N LYS A 47 -11.76 11.47 2.84
CA LYS A 47 -11.05 12.72 3.12
C LYS A 47 -12.02 13.73 3.73
N ASN A 48 -11.52 14.58 4.62
CA ASN A 48 -12.29 15.70 5.13
C ASN A 48 -12.53 16.70 3.99
N ASP A 49 -13.74 17.21 3.89
CA ASP A 49 -14.04 18.39 3.08
C ASP A 49 -13.58 19.62 3.87
N ILE A 50 -12.73 20.44 3.28
CA ILE A 50 -12.20 21.65 3.90
C ILE A 50 -12.74 22.80 3.07
N SER A 51 -13.75 23.47 3.60
CA SER A 51 -14.45 24.51 2.87
C SER A 51 -13.66 25.82 2.87
N ASP A 52 -13.91 26.69 1.89
CA ASP A 52 -13.32 28.04 1.83
C ASP A 52 -13.68 28.89 3.07
N ASP A 53 -14.76 28.55 3.79
CA ASP A 53 -15.19 29.21 5.01
C ASP A 53 -14.34 28.80 6.24
N ASP A 54 -13.67 27.64 6.18
CA ASP A 54 -12.79 27.14 7.24
C ASP A 54 -11.35 27.64 7.09
N TYR A 55 -10.93 27.97 5.86
CA TYR A 55 -9.60 28.53 5.52
C TYR A 55 -9.09 29.67 6.42
N PRO A 56 -9.94 30.59 6.93
CA PRO A 56 -9.52 31.65 7.84
C PRO A 56 -9.22 31.20 9.27
N ILE A 57 -9.53 29.95 9.65
CA ILE A 57 -9.29 29.39 11.00
C ILE A 57 -8.13 28.39 10.93
N PRO A 58 -6.88 28.83 11.21
CA PRO A 58 -5.69 28.03 10.93
C PRO A 58 -5.71 26.62 11.54
N ASP A 59 -6.22 26.49 12.76
CA ASP A 59 -6.25 25.21 13.49
C ASP A 59 -7.21 24.17 12.89
N LEU A 60 -8.31 24.61 12.24
CA LEU A 60 -9.28 23.68 11.61
C LEU A 60 -8.78 23.19 10.25
N VAL A 61 -8.09 24.06 9.52
CA VAL A 61 -7.50 23.77 8.21
C VAL A 61 -6.30 22.85 8.36
N ASP A 62 -5.38 23.17 9.27
CA ASP A 62 -4.15 22.39 9.51
C ASP A 62 -4.47 20.95 9.91
N TRP A 63 -5.50 20.75 10.74
CA TRP A 63 -5.93 19.41 11.12
C TRP A 63 -6.58 18.63 9.97
N GLY A 64 -7.44 19.27 9.19
CA GLY A 64 -8.09 18.66 8.03
C GLY A 64 -7.09 18.29 6.93
N ASP A 65 -6.20 19.23 6.58
CA ASP A 65 -5.17 19.05 5.58
C ASP A 65 -4.18 17.97 5.99
N GLY A 66 -3.73 18.00 7.25
CA GLY A 66 -2.84 16.98 7.80
C GLY A 66 -3.43 15.58 7.75
N ARG A 67 -4.73 15.42 8.08
CA ARG A 67 -5.43 14.13 7.95
C ARG A 67 -5.50 13.68 6.49
N ASN A 68 -5.87 14.58 5.58
CA ASN A 68 -6.00 14.27 4.15
C ASN A 68 -4.66 13.89 3.51
N ALA A 69 -3.58 14.57 3.89
CA ALA A 69 -2.21 14.25 3.49
C ALA A 69 -1.81 12.86 4.01
N GLY A 70 -2.06 12.56 5.29
CA GLY A 70 -1.78 11.25 5.86
C GLY A 70 -2.54 10.11 5.17
N ILE A 71 -3.81 10.32 4.80
CA ILE A 71 -4.59 9.35 4.02
C ILE A 71 -3.93 9.11 2.65
N GLN A 72 -3.46 10.18 2.00
CA GLN A 72 -2.80 10.11 0.70
C GLN A 72 -1.46 9.37 0.77
N GLU A 73 -0.60 9.68 1.75
CA GLU A 73 0.69 9.01 1.95
C GLU A 73 0.50 7.52 2.23
N CYS A 74 -0.48 7.16 3.06
CA CYS A 74 -0.85 5.76 3.30
C CYS A 74 -1.32 5.08 2.01
N ALA A 75 -2.14 5.75 1.20
CA ALA A 75 -2.62 5.23 -0.07
C ALA A 75 -1.46 4.87 -1.02
N GLU A 76 -0.47 5.75 -1.10
CA GLU A 76 0.73 5.56 -1.92
C GLU A 76 1.57 4.40 -1.41
N ALA A 77 1.85 4.34 -0.11
CA ALA A 77 2.60 3.25 0.50
C ALA A 77 1.93 1.87 0.27
N ILE A 78 0.59 1.80 0.34
CA ILE A 78 -0.17 0.58 0.06
C ILE A 78 -0.06 0.18 -1.42
N ARG A 79 -0.13 1.14 -2.33
CA ARG A 79 0.03 0.89 -3.79
C ARG A 79 1.44 0.44 -4.14
N ASP A 80 2.47 1.05 -3.53
CA ASP A 80 3.87 0.65 -3.69
C ASP A 80 4.13 -0.77 -3.16
N ALA A 81 3.35 -1.19 -2.17
CA ALA A 81 3.33 -2.56 -1.71
C ALA A 81 2.59 -3.52 -2.68
N GLY A 82 2.09 -3.05 -3.82
CA GLY A 82 1.39 -3.84 -4.83
C GLY A 82 -0.06 -4.20 -4.49
N ILE A 83 -0.68 -3.50 -3.54
CA ILE A 83 -2.08 -3.70 -3.15
C ILE A 83 -2.98 -2.66 -3.83
N LYS A 84 -4.18 -3.07 -4.22
CA LYS A 84 -5.14 -2.15 -4.84
C LYS A 84 -5.85 -1.33 -3.77
N VAL A 85 -5.89 -0.02 -3.99
CA VAL A 85 -6.57 0.95 -3.14
C VAL A 85 -7.77 1.51 -3.89
N LYS A 86 -8.94 1.47 -3.29
CA LYS A 86 -10.13 2.19 -3.76
C LYS A 86 -10.15 3.58 -3.15
N GLY A 87 -10.52 4.54 -3.98
CA GLY A 87 -10.63 5.94 -3.63
C GLY A 87 -12.03 6.45 -3.87
#